data_AF-A0A819NKC1-F1
#
_entry.id   AF-A0A819NKC1-F1
#
_cell.length_a   1.000
_cell.length_b   1.000
_cell.length_c   1.000
_cell.angle_alpha   90.00
_cell.angle_beta   90.00
_cell.angle_gamma   90.00
#
_symmetry.space_group_name_H-M   'P 1'
#
loop_
_entity.id
_entity.type
_entity.pdbx_description
1 polymer ?
#
loop_
_entity_poly.entity_id
_entity_poly.type
_entity_poly.pdbx_seq_one_letter_code
_entity_poly.pdbx_strand_id
1 'polypeptide(L)'
;RWAYPMNNFTIIIEAPFTQQLQSYSIAIDNALIKESDIRVYRILDGREIEVKSTGDVIVQNSDSNYQVILKFQAPSTIGLYVLPFNYKVTKL
;
A
#
# COMPACT_ATOMS: atom_id res chain seq x y z
N ARG A 1 0.86 26.82 9.13
CA ARG A 1 0.42 25.45 8.75
C ARG A 1 0.05 24.72 10.03
N TRP A 2 -1.10 24.05 10.08
CA TRP A 2 -1.51 23.28 11.27
C TRP A 2 -0.70 21.98 11.33
N ALA A 3 -0.06 21.70 12.47
CA ALA A 3 0.59 20.42 12.71
C ALA A 3 -0.51 19.41 13.04
N TYR A 4 -0.84 18.54 12.08
CA TYR A 4 -1.81 17.48 12.30
C TYR A 4 -1.06 16.21 12.74
N PRO A 5 -1.57 15.43 13.70
CA PRO A 5 -0.93 14.17 14.08
C PRO A 5 -0.76 13.28 12.83
N MET A 6 0.40 12.63 12.69
CA MET A 6 0.63 11.72 11.57
C MET A 6 -0.48 10.67 11.50
N ASN A 7 -1.16 10.59 10.35
CA ASN A 7 -2.18 9.57 10.11
C ASN A 7 -1.55 8.41 9.35
N ASN A 8 -1.78 7.21 9.88
CA ASN A 8 -1.44 5.97 9.21
C ASN A 8 -2.73 5.29 8.76
N PHE A 9 -2.75 4.82 7.52
CA PHE A 9 -3.79 3.96 7.00
C PHE A 9 -3.15 2.63 6.60
N THR A 10 -3.70 1.51 7.06
CA THR A 10 -3.19 0.18 6.73
C THR A 10 -4.23 -0.59 5.95
N ILE A 11 -3.82 -1.14 4.82
CA ILE A 11 -4.64 -2.03 3.99
C ILE A 11 -4.05 -3.43 4.11
N ILE A 12 -4.92 -4.41 4.39
CA ILE A 12 -4.63 -5.83 4.29
C ILE A 12 -5.43 -6.34 3.10
N ILE A 13 -4.77 -6.82 2.06
CA ILE A 13 -5.42 -7.38 0.87
C ILE A 13 -5.27 -8.89 0.92
N GLU A 14 -6.40 -9.56 1.09
CA GLU A 14 -6.60 -11.01 0.96
C GLU A 14 -7.53 -11.26 -0.24
N ALA A 15 -7.31 -12.30 -1.02
CA ALA A 15 -8.12 -12.63 -2.20
C ALA A 15 -8.72 -14.05 -2.05
N PRO A 16 -9.80 -14.42 -2.75
CA PRO A 16 -10.43 -15.74 -2.53
C PRO A 16 -9.49 -16.94 -2.67
N PHE A 17 -8.48 -16.85 -3.53
CA PHE A 17 -7.44 -17.87 -3.70
C PHE A 17 -6.33 -17.82 -2.64
N THR A 18 -6.33 -16.85 -1.72
CA THR A 18 -5.43 -16.81 -0.56
C THR A 18 -5.84 -17.85 0.48
N GLN A 19 -7.12 -18.23 0.52
CA GLN A 19 -7.59 -19.44 1.22
C GLN A 19 -6.97 -20.72 0.65
N GLN A 20 -6.53 -20.70 -0.61
CA GLN A 20 -5.90 -21.84 -1.29
C GLN A 20 -4.37 -21.77 -1.26
N LEU A 21 -3.80 -20.82 -0.53
CA LEU A 21 -2.35 -20.69 -0.43
C LEU A 21 -1.69 -20.50 -1.81
N GLN A 22 -2.22 -19.59 -2.64
CA GLN A 22 -1.71 -19.27 -3.97
C GLN A 22 -1.09 -17.87 -4.08
N SER A 23 0.10 -17.79 -4.70
CA SER A 23 0.82 -16.53 -4.97
C SER A 23 0.09 -15.60 -5.95
N TYR A 24 0.15 -14.29 -5.70
CA TYR A 24 -0.40 -13.25 -6.58
C TYR A 24 0.40 -11.95 -6.48
N SER A 25 0.08 -11.00 -7.36
CA SER A 25 0.56 -9.63 -7.30
C SER A 25 -0.59 -8.63 -7.22
N ILE A 26 -0.36 -7.53 -6.53
CA ILE A 26 -1.22 -6.35 -6.55
C ILE A 26 -0.49 -5.22 -7.27
N ALA A 27 -1.24 -4.45 -8.06
CA ALA A 27 -0.76 -3.20 -8.66
C ALA A 27 -1.68 -2.06 -8.20
N ILE A 28 -1.09 -1.01 -7.63
CA ILE A 28 -1.80 0.16 -7.10
C ILE A 28 -1.36 1.38 -7.90
N ASP A 29 -2.31 2.20 -8.33
CA ASP A 29 -2.03 3.49 -8.96
C ASP A 29 -1.34 4.44 -7.97
N ASN A 30 -0.25 5.05 -8.42
CA ASN A 30 0.66 5.84 -7.60
C ASN A 30 0.59 7.35 -7.86
N ALA A 31 -0.23 7.82 -8.80
CA ALA A 31 -0.32 9.25 -9.12
C ALA A 31 -0.63 10.11 -7.89
N LEU A 32 -1.72 9.78 -7.18
CA LEU A 32 -2.17 10.51 -5.99
C LEU A 32 -1.25 10.35 -4.77
N ILE A 33 -0.58 9.20 -4.66
CA ILE A 33 0.36 8.90 -3.58
C ILE A 33 1.58 9.83 -3.70
N LYS A 34 2.13 9.98 -4.93
CA LYS A 34 3.23 10.90 -5.23
C LYS A 34 2.86 12.35 -5.00
N GLU A 35 1.71 12.78 -5.50
CA GLU A 35 1.26 14.19 -5.37
C GLU A 35 1.05 14.60 -3.91
N SER A 36 0.73 13.64 -3.04
CA SER A 36 0.38 13.89 -1.64
C SER A 36 1.53 13.66 -0.65
N ASP A 37 2.74 13.38 -1.12
CA ASP A 37 3.92 13.04 -0.30
C ASP A 37 3.64 11.91 0.71
N ILE A 38 2.82 10.94 0.29
CA ILE A 38 2.46 9.79 1.12
C ILE A 38 3.55 8.74 0.99
N ARG A 39 4.09 8.30 2.12
CA ARG A 39 5.05 7.19 2.15
C ARG A 39 4.31 5.87 2.24
N VAL A 40 4.70 4.92 1.41
CA VAL A 40 4.12 3.57 1.40
C VAL A 40 5.14 2.60 1.95
N TYR A 41 4.73 1.85 2.96
CA TYR A 41 5.52 0.79 3.56
C TYR A 41 4.82 -0.53 3.35
N ARG A 42 5.59 -1.56 3.05
CA ARG A 42 5.16 -2.94 3.10
C ARG A 42 5.48 -3.53 4.45
N ILE A 43 4.53 -4.25 5.04
CA ILE A 43 4.77 -4.99 6.27
C ILE A 43 5.05 -6.45 5.93
N LEU A 44 6.25 -6.92 6.24
CA LEU A 44 6.68 -8.32 6.09
C LEU A 44 7.29 -8.78 7.40
N ASP A 45 6.79 -9.89 7.96
CA ASP A 45 7.30 -10.48 9.20
C ASP A 45 7.41 -9.45 10.35
N GLY A 46 6.43 -8.54 10.43
CA GLY A 46 6.39 -7.45 11.43
C GLY A 46 7.36 -6.29 11.18
N ARG A 47 8.08 -6.28 10.05
CA ARG A 47 9.00 -5.20 9.66
C ARG A 47 8.38 -4.31 8.59
N GLU A 48 8.59 -3.00 8.73
CA GLU A 48 8.22 -2.01 7.71
C GLU A 48 9.35 -1.84 6.70
N ILE A 49 9.05 -2.06 5.43
CA ILE A 49 9.97 -1.89 4.30
C ILE A 49 9.40 -0.82 3.40
N GLU A 50 10.11 0.29 3.22
CA GLU A 50 9.65 1.37 2.36
C GLU A 50 9.56 0.90 0.90
N VAL A 51 8.39 1.07 0.32
CA VAL A 51 8.10 0.70 -1.06
C VAL A 51 8.30 1.92 -1.93
N LYS A 52 9.26 1.82 -2.84
CA LYS A 52 9.44 2.82 -3.89
C LYS A 52 8.60 2.44 -5.09
N SER A 53 7.86 3.40 -5.61
CA SER A 53 7.13 3.23 -6.87
C SER A 53 8.07 3.10 -8.05
N THR A 54 7.76 2.19 -8.97
CA THR A 54 8.39 2.11 -10.29
C THR A 54 7.44 2.72 -11.32
N GLY A 55 7.60 4.01 -11.62
CA GLY A 55 6.69 4.74 -12.50
C GLY A 55 5.36 5.07 -11.81
N ASP A 56 4.25 4.80 -12.50
CA ASP A 56 2.89 5.19 -12.08
C ASP A 56 2.17 4.11 -11.28
N VAL A 57 2.85 3.00 -11.01
CA VAL A 57 2.28 1.91 -10.22
C VAL A 57 3.22 1.45 -9.12
N ILE A 58 2.63 1.03 -8.01
CA ILE A 58 3.27 0.25 -6.96
C ILE A 58 2.85 -1.20 -7.16
N VAL A 59 3.81 -2.08 -7.44
CA VAL A 59 3.55 -3.53 -7.62
C VAL A 59 4.12 -4.31 -6.46
N GLN A 60 3.30 -5.15 -5.83
CA GLN A 60 3.68 -5.96 -4.67
C GLN A 60 3.17 -7.38 -4.80
N ASN A 61 4.07 -8.36 -4.63
CA ASN A 61 3.70 -9.78 -4.61
C ASN A 61 3.14 -10.17 -3.25
N SER A 62 2.33 -11.21 -3.15
CA SER A 62 1.86 -11.76 -1.88
C SER A 62 3.01 -12.31 -1.04
N ASP A 63 2.87 -12.25 0.28
CA ASP A 63 3.79 -12.92 1.20
C ASP A 63 3.48 -14.43 1.33
N SER A 64 4.26 -15.12 2.17
CA SER A 64 4.11 -16.55 2.49
C SER A 64 2.76 -16.90 3.12
N ASN A 65 2.04 -15.90 3.65
CA ASN A 65 0.71 -16.02 4.24
C ASN A 65 -0.38 -15.56 3.25
N TYR A 66 -0.01 -15.38 1.98
CA TYR A 66 -0.93 -15.05 0.89
C TYR A 66 -1.68 -13.76 1.11
N GLN A 67 -1.04 -12.81 1.77
CA GLN A 67 -1.60 -11.47 1.96
C GLN A 67 -0.61 -10.44 1.42
N VAL A 68 -1.11 -9.23 1.23
CA VAL A 68 -0.27 -8.06 1.06
C VAL A 68 -0.71 -7.01 2.06
N ILE A 69 0.19 -6.65 2.97
CA ILE A 69 -0.05 -5.60 3.98
C ILE A 69 0.72 -4.35 3.58
N LEU A 70 -0.01 -3.25 3.38
CA LEU A 70 0.55 -1.95 3.05
C LEU A 70 0.12 -0.90 4.07
N LYS A 71 1.08 -0.12 4.54
CA LYS A 71 0.88 1.03 5.41
C LYS A 71 1.18 2.30 4.63
N PHE A 72 0.18 3.16 4.52
CA PHE A 72 0.26 4.49 3.95
C PHE A 72 0.41 5.47 5.10
N GLN A 73 1.56 6.16 5.11
CA GLN A 73 1.87 7.15 6.12
C GLN A 73 1.77 8.54 5.48
N ALA A 74 0.76 9.29 5.92
CA ALA A 74 0.55 10.66 5.46
C ALA A 74 1.62 11.61 6.04
N PRO A 75 1.95 12.70 5.33
CA PRO A 75 2.83 13.73 5.88
C PRO A 75 2.20 14.42 7.09
N SER A 76 3.04 15.05 7.93
CA SER A 76 2.61 15.79 9.14
C SER A 76 1.84 17.09 8.84
N THR A 77 1.76 17.47 7.57
CA THR A 77 0.95 18.59 7.08
C THR A 77 -0.17 18.07 6.19
N ILE A 78 -1.42 18.26 6.59
CA ILE A 78 -2.58 17.85 5.79
C ILE A 78 -2.66 18.67 4.50
N GLY A 79 -2.61 17.98 3.36
CA GLY A 79 -3.03 18.48 2.05
C GLY A 79 -4.21 17.70 1.45
N LEU A 80 -4.45 16.47 1.91
CA LEU A 80 -5.47 15.56 1.37
C LEU A 80 -6.19 14.84 2.53
N TYR A 81 -7.52 14.82 2.49
CA TYR A 81 -8.37 14.19 3.50
C TYR A 81 -8.90 12.82 3.07
N VAL A 82 -8.84 12.52 1.78
CA VAL A 82 -9.34 11.29 1.17
C VAL A 82 -8.34 10.82 0.14
N LEU A 83 -7.85 9.59 0.27
CA LEU A 83 -7.01 8.95 -0.74
C LEU A 83 -7.84 7.88 -1.46
N PRO A 84 -8.46 8.20 -2.61
CA PRO A 84 -9.02 7.15 -3.46
C PRO A 84 -7.85 6.36 -4.05
N PHE A 85 -7.95 5.03 -4.01
CA PHE A 85 -6.97 4.15 -4.65
C PHE A 85 -7.71 3.07 -5.43
N ASN A 86 -7.20 2.80 -6.63
CA ASN A 86 -7.60 1.65 -7.43
C ASN A 86 -6.49 0.61 -7.33
N TYR A 87 -6.86 -0.65 -7.20
CA TYR A 87 -5.91 -1.75 -7.22
C TYR A 87 -6.39 -2.86 -8.14
N LYS A 88 -5.42 -3.53 -8.78
CA LYS A 88 -5.65 -4.73 -9.59
C LYS A 88 -4.92 -5.89 -8.96
N VAL A 89 -5.60 -7.03 -8.85
CA VAL A 89 -5.02 -8.29 -8.39
C VAL A 89 -4.78 -9.21 -9.59
N THR A 90 -3.58 -9.76 -9.71
CA THR A 90 -3.20 -10.69 -10.78
C THR A 90 -2.57 -11.95 -10.19
N LYS A 91 -3.12 -13.11 -10.52
CA LYS A 91 -2.55 -14.41 -10.14
C LYS A 91 -1.17 -14.60 -10.81
N LEU A 92 -0.21 -15.13 -10.05
CA LEU A 92 1.14 -15.45 -10.53
C LEU A 92 1.23 -16.92 -11.01
#